data_AF-A0A2P4YCX4-F1
#
_entry.id   AF-A0A2P4YCX4-F1
#
_cell.length_a   1.000
_cell.length_b   1.000
_cell.length_c   1.000
_cell.angle_alpha   90.00
_cell.angle_beta   90.00
_cell.angle_gamma   90.00
#
_symmetry.space_group_name_H-M   'P 1'
#
loop_
_entity.id
_entity.type
_entity.pdbx_description
1 polymer ?
#
loop_
_entity_poly.entity_id
_entity_poly.type
_entity_poly.pdbx_seq_one_letter_code
_entity_poly.pdbx_strand_id
1 'polypeptide(L)'
;MVHLIDDSMDAIVNRTWDAFHDPKKFASIYSTPVVTRVIQRVTNDMTVLLQNAPVQSGELQNIRYFNILARVRGFTAQNERVVALLKTIVNPNDCQGSSEISTQLHEIEWMKRGISYLLLTEEPSMPPKSETRKIRLHYGCNYECVSEDHARYLMVEVLGIACRWEQLILPSHRLTF
;
A
#
# COMPACT_ATOMS: atom_id res chain seq x y z
N MET A 1 10.42 -10.41 4.86
CA MET A 1 9.98 -11.70 5.44
C MET A 1 9.92 -12.76 4.35
N VAL A 2 10.07 -14.04 4.67
CA VAL A 2 10.01 -15.15 3.69
C VAL A 2 8.88 -16.09 4.10
N HIS A 3 8.00 -16.45 3.18
CA HIS A 3 6.87 -17.33 3.43
C HIS A 3 6.91 -18.54 2.50
N LEU A 4 6.58 -19.70 3.06
CA LEU A 4 6.23 -20.91 2.31
C LEU A 4 4.71 -20.96 2.17
N ILE A 5 4.24 -21.00 0.93
CA ILE A 5 2.83 -20.88 0.61
C ILE A 5 2.46 -21.81 -0.54
N ASP A 6 1.29 -22.42 -0.42
CA ASP A 6 0.73 -23.32 -1.43
C ASP A 6 0.08 -22.53 -2.58
N ASP A 7 -0.25 -21.26 -2.33
CA ASP A 7 -0.84 -20.36 -3.30
C ASP A 7 0.13 -19.92 -4.39
N SER A 8 -0.41 -19.55 -5.56
CA SER A 8 0.40 -18.95 -6.61
C SER A 8 0.69 -17.48 -6.31
N MET A 9 1.85 -17.00 -6.78
CA MET A 9 2.18 -15.57 -6.71
C MET A 9 1.10 -14.70 -7.37
N ASP A 10 0.49 -15.16 -8.48
CA ASP A 10 -0.59 -14.43 -9.16
C ASP A 10 -1.86 -14.32 -8.30
N ALA A 11 -2.21 -15.38 -7.56
CA ALA A 11 -3.35 -15.35 -6.64
C ALA A 11 -3.16 -14.30 -5.54
N ILE A 12 -1.96 -14.26 -4.94
CA ILE A 12 -1.62 -13.31 -3.86
C ILE A 12 -1.62 -11.87 -4.38
N VAL A 13 -1.01 -11.66 -5.55
CA VAL A 13 -0.94 -10.36 -6.21
C VAL A 13 -2.34 -9.86 -6.57
N ASN A 14 -3.20 -10.72 -7.08
CA ASN A 14 -4.58 -10.34 -7.43
C ASN A 14 -5.41 -10.03 -6.18
N ARG A 15 -5.36 -10.88 -5.15
CA ARG A 15 -6.04 -10.58 -3.87
C ARG A 15 -5.54 -9.28 -3.25
N THR A 16 -4.24 -9.03 -3.29
CA THR A 16 -3.64 -7.78 -2.80
C THR A 16 -4.17 -6.58 -3.58
N TRP A 17 -4.14 -6.67 -4.92
CA TRP A 17 -4.61 -5.61 -5.79
C TRP A 17 -6.09 -5.29 -5.52
N ASP A 18 -6.93 -6.31 -5.43
CA ASP A 18 -8.36 -6.17 -5.12
C ASP A 18 -8.58 -5.56 -3.74
N ALA A 19 -7.81 -5.96 -2.73
CA ALA A 19 -7.92 -5.42 -1.39
C ALA A 19 -7.56 -3.92 -1.33
N PHE A 20 -6.59 -3.46 -2.11
CA PHE A 20 -6.23 -2.04 -2.17
C PHE A 20 -7.17 -1.21 -3.07
N HIS A 21 -7.90 -1.85 -3.99
CA HIS A 21 -8.86 -1.18 -4.89
C HIS A 21 -10.28 -1.09 -4.35
N ASP A 22 -10.64 -1.96 -3.41
CA ASP A 22 -11.92 -1.91 -2.71
C ASP A 22 -11.76 -1.03 -1.46
N PRO A 23 -12.39 0.17 -1.41
CA PRO A 23 -12.27 1.06 -0.26
C PRO A 23 -12.63 0.42 1.08
N LYS A 24 -13.56 -0.55 1.10
CA LYS A 24 -13.97 -1.22 2.34
C LYS A 24 -12.91 -2.18 2.83
N LYS A 25 -12.35 -2.99 1.92
CA LYS A 25 -11.24 -3.90 2.25
C LYS A 25 -10.00 -3.11 2.61
N PHE A 26 -9.71 -2.04 1.89
CA PHE A 26 -8.57 -1.19 2.18
C PHE A 26 -8.72 -0.48 3.52
N ALA A 27 -9.92 -0.05 3.91
CA ALA A 27 -10.15 0.49 5.25
C ALA A 27 -9.90 -0.55 6.37
N SER A 28 -10.23 -1.83 6.13
CA SER A 28 -10.09 -2.88 7.15
C SER A 28 -8.65 -3.22 7.56
N ILE A 29 -7.65 -2.80 6.79
CA ILE A 29 -6.24 -2.97 7.17
C ILE A 29 -5.70 -1.79 7.98
N TYR A 30 -6.51 -0.77 8.26
CA TYR A 30 -6.15 0.33 9.17
C TYR A 30 -6.74 0.11 10.58
N SER A 31 -6.05 0.60 11.61
CA SER A 31 -6.55 0.60 12.99
C SER A 31 -7.51 1.75 13.28
N THR A 32 -7.48 2.79 12.45
CA THR A 32 -8.34 3.97 12.54
C THR A 32 -9.19 4.14 11.28
N PRO A 33 -10.30 4.89 11.38
CA PRO A 33 -11.18 5.12 10.24
C PRO A 33 -10.46 5.79 9.07
N VAL A 34 -10.28 5.05 7.99
CA VAL A 34 -9.72 5.54 6.73
C VAL A 34 -10.75 5.38 5.63
N VAL A 35 -11.06 6.50 4.98
CA VAL A 35 -11.94 6.64 3.84
C VAL A 35 -11.09 6.83 2.59
N THR A 36 -11.22 5.90 1.65
CA THR A 36 -10.58 5.97 0.35
C THR A 36 -11.63 6.12 -0.74
N ARG A 37 -11.35 6.97 -1.73
CA ARG A 37 -12.15 7.15 -2.94
C ARG A 37 -11.29 6.93 -4.16
N VAL A 38 -11.73 6.04 -5.04
CA VAL A 38 -11.15 5.91 -6.38
C VAL A 38 -11.58 7.13 -7.21
N ILE A 39 -10.60 7.91 -7.66
CA ILE A 39 -10.82 9.08 -8.52
C ILE A 39 -10.85 8.63 -9.98
N GLN A 40 -9.86 7.83 -10.38
CA GLN A 40 -9.73 7.36 -11.75
C GLN A 40 -9.00 6.03 -11.79
N ARG A 41 -9.48 5.09 -12.62
CA ARG A 41 -8.72 3.90 -13.02
C ARG A 41 -8.04 4.23 -14.34
N VAL A 42 -6.72 4.37 -14.32
CA VAL A 42 -5.94 4.79 -15.49
C VAL A 42 -5.68 3.58 -16.38
N THR A 43 -5.27 2.46 -15.78
CA THR A 43 -5.08 1.17 -16.44
C THR A 43 -5.50 0.03 -15.50
N ASN A 44 -5.39 -1.22 -15.96
CA ASN A 44 -5.58 -2.39 -15.10
C ASN A 44 -4.54 -2.51 -13.97
N ASP A 45 -3.44 -1.76 -14.07
CA ASP A 45 -2.31 -1.79 -13.16
C ASP A 45 -2.02 -0.40 -12.55
N MET A 46 -2.91 0.59 -12.73
CA MET A 46 -2.72 1.94 -12.20
C MET A 46 -4.05 2.64 -11.88
N THR A 47 -4.16 3.16 -10.65
CA THR A 47 -5.35 3.85 -10.15
C THR A 47 -4.96 5.08 -9.35
N VAL A 48 -5.73 6.16 -9.52
CA VAL A 48 -5.63 7.39 -8.74
C VAL A 48 -6.66 7.36 -7.62
N LEU A 49 -6.21 7.63 -6.40
CA LEU A 49 -6.99 7.52 -5.17
C LEU A 49 -6.89 8.83 -4.36
N LEU A 50 -8.01 9.23 -3.76
CA LEU A 50 -8.04 10.21 -2.67
C LEU A 50 -8.28 9.48 -1.36
N GLN A 51 -7.50 9.77 -0.34
CA GLN A 51 -7.58 9.08 0.95
C GLN A 51 -7.32 10.08 2.09
N ASN A 52 -7.98 9.95 3.23
CA ASN A 52 -7.57 10.65 4.46
C ASN A 52 -6.43 9.91 5.15
N ALA A 53 -5.54 10.64 5.81
CA ALA A 53 -4.55 10.03 6.67
C ALA A 53 -5.22 9.23 7.80
N PRO A 54 -4.65 8.09 8.21
CA PRO A 54 -4.94 7.57 9.52
C PRO A 54 -4.38 8.58 10.54
N VAL A 55 -5.21 8.97 11.50
CA VAL A 55 -4.88 9.94 12.56
C VAL A 55 -5.28 9.33 13.91
N GLN A 56 -4.64 9.77 14.98
CA GLN A 56 -4.95 9.25 16.30
C GLN A 56 -6.38 9.65 16.70
N SER A 57 -7.08 8.76 17.41
CA SER A 57 -8.45 9.03 17.88
C SER A 57 -8.49 10.31 18.73
N GLY A 58 -9.33 11.26 18.35
CA GLY A 58 -9.46 12.57 19.01
C GLY A 58 -8.66 13.69 18.36
N GLU A 59 -7.77 13.38 17.40
CA GLU A 59 -7.14 14.41 16.57
C GLU A 59 -8.15 14.99 15.56
N LEU A 60 -8.17 16.31 15.44
CA LEU A 60 -9.03 17.05 14.51
C LEU A 60 -8.33 17.37 13.18
N GLN A 61 -7.08 16.93 12.99
CA GLN A 61 -6.32 17.21 11.78
C GLN A 61 -6.93 16.49 10.57
N ASN A 62 -7.30 17.25 9.55
CA ASN A 62 -7.89 16.73 8.32
C ASN A 62 -6.80 16.58 7.25
N ILE A 63 -5.93 15.59 7.44
CA ILE A 63 -4.83 15.32 6.52
C ILE A 63 -5.33 14.43 5.37
N ARG A 64 -4.97 14.77 4.13
CA ARG A 64 -5.35 14.02 2.94
C ARG A 64 -4.18 13.68 2.04
N TYR A 65 -4.31 12.55 1.38
CA TYR A 65 -3.36 11.97 0.45
C TYR A 65 -3.99 11.89 -0.93
N PHE A 66 -3.35 12.50 -1.91
CA PHE A 66 -3.63 12.24 -3.31
C PHE A 66 -2.61 11.20 -3.80
N ASN A 67 -3.09 9.99 -4.12
CA ASN A 67 -2.22 8.84 -4.35
C ASN A 67 -2.35 8.31 -5.78
N ILE A 68 -1.22 7.83 -6.30
CA ILE A 68 -1.17 6.91 -7.43
C ILE A 68 -0.81 5.54 -6.88
N LEU A 69 -1.70 4.56 -7.06
CA LEU A 69 -1.45 3.16 -6.79
C LEU A 69 -1.12 2.46 -8.12
N ALA A 70 0.04 1.83 -8.21
CA ALA A 70 0.51 1.13 -9.39
C ALA A 70 0.98 -0.29 -9.06
N ARG A 71 0.85 -1.20 -10.02
CA ARG A 71 1.40 -2.57 -9.96
C ARG A 71 2.35 -2.77 -11.13
N VAL A 72 3.58 -3.18 -10.83
CA VAL A 72 4.64 -3.38 -11.82
C VAL A 72 5.14 -4.82 -11.69
N ARG A 73 5.36 -5.48 -12.83
CA ARG A 73 5.88 -6.84 -12.90
C ARG A 73 7.24 -6.82 -13.58
N GLY A 74 8.14 -7.70 -13.16
CA GLY A 74 9.47 -7.82 -13.75
C GLY A 74 10.22 -9.03 -13.23
N PHE A 75 11.53 -9.02 -13.46
CA PHE A 75 12.45 -10.05 -13.01
C PHE A 75 13.67 -9.41 -12.33
N THR A 76 14.22 -10.06 -11.31
CA THR A 76 15.52 -9.67 -10.75
C THR A 76 16.64 -10.02 -11.72
N ALA A 77 17.86 -9.55 -11.44
CA ALA A 77 19.06 -9.97 -12.15
C ALA A 77 19.31 -11.49 -12.10
N GLN A 78 18.76 -12.16 -11.08
CA GLN A 78 18.81 -13.61 -10.88
C GLN A 78 17.64 -14.35 -11.56
N ASN A 79 16.86 -13.66 -12.40
CA ASN A 79 15.68 -14.19 -13.08
C ASN A 79 14.56 -14.67 -12.13
N GLU A 80 14.50 -14.11 -10.92
CA GLU A 80 13.39 -14.33 -10.00
C GLU A 80 12.20 -13.47 -10.40
N ARG A 81 10.98 -14.00 -10.36
CA ARG A 81 9.79 -13.23 -10.72
C ARG A 81 9.49 -12.21 -9.63
N VAL A 82 9.25 -10.97 -10.00
CA VAL A 82 8.99 -9.86 -9.07
C VAL A 82 7.70 -9.14 -9.42
N VAL A 83 6.91 -8.83 -8.40
CA VAL A 83 5.78 -7.91 -8.49
C VAL A 83 5.93 -6.83 -7.43
N ALA A 84 5.94 -5.57 -7.84
CA ALA A 84 5.92 -4.42 -6.96
C ALA A 84 4.53 -3.77 -7.01
N LEU A 85 3.92 -3.56 -5.86
CA LEU A 85 2.84 -2.61 -5.68
C LEU A 85 3.42 -1.34 -5.09
N LEU A 86 3.15 -0.21 -5.73
CA LEU A 86 3.68 1.10 -5.39
C LEU A 86 2.53 2.04 -5.12
N LYS A 87 2.55 2.73 -3.99
CA LYS A 87 1.61 3.79 -3.67
C LYS A 87 2.38 5.07 -3.42
N THR A 88 2.24 6.03 -4.32
CA THR A 88 2.96 7.30 -4.27
C THR A 88 2.00 8.43 -3.97
N ILE A 89 2.32 9.25 -2.97
CA ILE A 89 1.63 10.50 -2.67
C ILE A 89 2.20 11.57 -3.60
N VAL A 90 1.29 12.22 -4.32
CA VAL A 90 1.58 13.32 -5.23
C VAL A 90 0.94 14.59 -4.68
N ASN A 91 1.65 15.71 -4.76
CA ASN A 91 1.10 17.00 -4.38
C ASN A 91 0.04 17.40 -5.42
N PRO A 92 -1.24 17.59 -5.04
CA PRO A 92 -2.28 17.95 -5.99
C PRO A 92 -2.01 19.29 -6.69
N ASN A 93 -1.26 20.19 -6.06
CA ASN A 93 -0.86 21.47 -6.67
C ASN A 93 0.11 21.29 -7.85
N ASP A 94 0.87 20.19 -7.89
CA ASP A 94 1.76 19.90 -9.02
C ASP A 94 0.93 19.47 -10.26
N CYS A 95 -0.32 19.08 -10.06
CA CYS A 95 -1.25 18.67 -11.12
C CYS A 95 -2.23 19.79 -11.54
N GLN A 96 -2.31 20.87 -10.78
CA GLN A 96 -3.19 22.01 -11.06
C GLN A 96 -2.34 23.18 -11.55
N GLY A 97 -2.39 23.44 -12.86
CA GLY A 97 -1.88 24.72 -13.38
C GLY A 97 -2.61 25.86 -12.68
N SER A 98 -1.85 26.77 -12.07
CA SER A 98 -2.27 27.99 -11.36
C SER A 98 -3.78 28.27 -11.37
N SER A 99 -4.52 27.57 -10.53
CA SER A 99 -5.94 27.84 -10.32
C SER A 99 -6.14 28.04 -8.83
N GLU A 100 -6.60 29.23 -8.48
CA GLU A 100 -6.88 29.63 -7.10
C GLU A 100 -7.92 28.68 -6.50
N ILE A 101 -7.45 27.80 -5.61
CA ILE A 101 -8.30 26.82 -4.96
C ILE A 101 -9.20 27.57 -3.97
N SER A 102 -10.51 27.50 -4.24
CA SER A 102 -11.59 27.99 -3.37
C SER A 102 -11.35 27.58 -1.91
N THR A 103 -11.44 28.54 -1.00
CA THR A 103 -11.39 28.38 0.46
C THR A 103 -12.33 27.27 0.92
N GLN A 104 -11.75 26.10 1.27
CA GLN A 104 -12.51 24.98 1.83
C GLN A 104 -12.75 25.21 3.33
N LEU A 105 -13.99 24.93 3.77
CA LEU A 105 -14.55 25.25 5.08
C LEU A 105 -13.85 24.64 6.30
N HIS A 106 -12.89 23.72 6.12
CA HIS A 106 -11.97 23.22 7.15
C HIS A 106 -10.59 23.14 6.50
N GLU A 107 -9.54 23.58 7.19
CA GLU A 107 -8.17 23.61 6.69
C GLU A 107 -7.71 22.16 6.45
N ILE A 108 -7.83 21.70 5.20
CA ILE A 108 -7.36 20.39 4.77
C ILE A 108 -5.88 20.50 4.53
N GLU A 109 -5.12 19.68 5.25
CA GLU A 109 -3.69 19.58 5.05
C GLU A 109 -3.39 18.48 4.04
N TRP A 110 -2.72 18.85 2.94
CA TRP A 110 -2.32 17.89 1.93
C TRP A 110 -0.91 17.40 2.22
N MET A 111 -0.77 16.07 2.36
CA MET A 111 0.55 15.47 2.38
C MET A 111 1.16 15.60 0.99
N LYS A 112 2.36 16.19 0.92
CA LYS A 112 2.96 16.61 -0.34
C LYS A 112 3.70 15.48 -1.03
N ARG A 113 4.39 14.63 -0.27
CA ARG A 113 5.27 13.59 -0.80
C ARG A 113 5.27 12.37 0.09
N GLY A 114 5.34 11.22 -0.57
CA GLY A 114 5.41 9.96 0.13
C GLY A 114 5.39 8.79 -0.83
N ILE A 115 5.96 7.67 -0.42
CA ILE A 115 5.90 6.42 -1.14
C ILE A 115 5.76 5.29 -0.14
N SER A 116 4.92 4.33 -0.46
CA SER A 116 4.98 2.99 0.13
C SER A 116 5.05 1.96 -0.98
N TYR A 117 5.68 0.84 -0.67
CA TYR A 117 5.81 -0.25 -1.60
C TYR A 117 5.61 -1.58 -0.89
N LEU A 118 5.12 -2.54 -1.64
CA LEU A 118 5.11 -3.96 -1.33
C LEU A 118 5.73 -4.69 -2.52
N LEU A 119 6.83 -5.38 -2.26
CA LEU A 119 7.58 -6.15 -3.23
C LEU A 119 7.41 -7.63 -2.90
N LEU A 120 6.91 -8.39 -3.86
CA LEU A 120 6.81 -9.84 -3.80
C LEU A 120 7.83 -10.44 -4.78
N THR A 121 8.75 -11.25 -4.29
CA THR A 121 9.72 -11.98 -5.09
C THR A 121 9.48 -13.48 -4.97
N GLU A 122 9.25 -14.15 -6.09
CA GLU A 122 9.11 -15.60 -6.18
C GLU A 122 10.48 -16.22 -6.47
N GLU A 123 10.97 -17.06 -5.55
CA GLU A 123 12.21 -17.78 -5.80
C GLU A 123 12.02 -18.86 -6.87
N PRO A 124 13.03 -19.15 -7.69
CA PRO A 124 12.96 -20.20 -8.70
C PRO A 124 12.77 -21.55 -7.99
N SER A 125 11.82 -22.36 -8.46
CA SER A 125 11.63 -23.70 -7.92
C SER A 125 12.86 -24.57 -8.24
N MET A 126 13.64 -24.94 -7.24
CA MET A 126 14.71 -25.92 -7.39
C MET A 126 14.09 -27.32 -7.53
N PRO A 127 14.55 -28.18 -8.45
CA PRO A 127 14.09 -29.56 -8.54
C PRO A 127 14.48 -30.38 -7.29
N PRO A 128 13.63 -31.31 -6.81
CA PRO A 128 12.29 -31.63 -7.31
C PRO A 128 11.27 -30.54 -6.96
N LYS A 129 10.31 -30.28 -7.86
CA LYS A 129 9.25 -29.27 -7.68
C LYS A 129 8.47 -29.57 -6.38
N SER A 130 8.82 -28.89 -5.30
CA SER A 130 7.97 -28.84 -4.11
C SER A 130 6.64 -28.17 -4.50
N GLU A 131 5.54 -28.67 -3.95
CA GLU A 131 4.22 -28.01 -4.08
C GLU A 131 4.23 -26.63 -3.39
N THR A 132 5.09 -26.47 -2.37
CA THR A 132 5.27 -25.22 -1.64
C THR A 132 6.18 -24.26 -2.39
N ARG A 133 5.70 -23.04 -2.62
CA ARG A 133 6.47 -21.95 -3.22
C ARG A 133 7.05 -21.06 -2.13
N LYS A 134 8.26 -20.56 -2.37
CA LYS A 134 8.92 -19.61 -1.48
C LYS A 134 8.77 -18.20 -2.04
N ILE A 135 8.00 -17.38 -1.33
CA ILE A 135 7.80 -15.97 -1.67
C ILE A 135 8.46 -15.11 -0.61
N ARG A 136 9.30 -14.19 -1.06
CA ARG A 136 9.90 -13.15 -0.23
C ARG A 136 9.07 -11.89 -0.33
N LEU A 137 8.67 -11.37 0.81
CA LEU A 137 7.93 -10.12 0.95
C LEU A 137 8.86 -9.05 1.51
N HIS A 138 8.85 -7.90 0.85
CA HIS A 138 9.56 -6.71 1.31
C HIS A 138 8.64 -5.51 1.18
N TYR A 139 8.30 -4.87 2.28
CA TYR A 139 7.50 -3.67 2.31
C TYR A 139 8.27 -2.55 2.99
N GLY A 140 8.00 -1.32 2.57
CA GLY A 140 8.63 -0.15 3.14
C GLY A 140 7.89 1.12 2.74
N CYS A 141 8.22 2.20 3.41
CA CYS A 141 7.67 3.51 3.11
C CYS A 141 8.66 4.63 3.42
N ASN A 142 8.42 5.77 2.79
CA ASN A 142 9.05 7.03 3.11
C ASN A 142 7.99 8.12 2.96
N TYR A 143 7.75 8.90 4.00
CA TYR A 143 6.62 9.80 4.12
C TYR A 143 7.07 11.16 4.66
N GLU A 144 6.68 12.24 3.98
CA GLU A 144 6.78 13.59 4.53
C GLU A 144 5.59 13.82 5.48
N CYS A 145 5.83 13.73 6.79
CA CYS A 145 4.78 13.88 7.79
C CYS A 145 4.57 15.37 8.12
N VAL A 146 3.34 15.74 8.50
CA VAL A 146 2.97 17.13 8.80
C VAL A 146 3.43 17.59 10.18
N SER A 147 3.66 16.63 11.09
CA SER A 147 4.11 16.86 12.46
C SER A 147 4.86 15.63 13.00
N GLU A 148 5.57 15.81 14.12
CA GLU A 148 6.23 14.70 14.80
C GLU A 148 5.24 13.69 15.38
N ASP A 149 4.10 14.15 15.91
CA ASP A 149 3.07 13.26 16.46
C ASP A 149 2.42 12.43 15.36
N HIS A 150 2.17 13.03 14.18
CA HIS A 150 1.72 12.30 12.99
C HIS A 150 2.74 11.24 12.57
N ALA A 151 4.04 11.58 12.58
CA ALA A 151 5.10 10.64 12.24
C ALA A 151 5.16 9.45 13.22
N ARG A 152 5.06 9.72 14.53
CA ARG A 152 5.05 8.68 15.58
C ARG A 152 3.86 7.74 15.42
N TYR A 153 2.69 8.30 15.17
CA TYR A 153 1.48 7.51 14.94
C TYR A 153 1.61 6.65 13.68
N LEU A 154 2.05 7.23 12.56
CA LEU A 154 2.26 6.50 11.31
C LEU A 154 3.30 5.39 11.44
N MET A 155 4.35 5.57 12.24
CA MET A 155 5.37 4.54 12.45
C MET A 155 4.77 3.25 13.03
N VAL A 156 3.86 3.37 14.01
CA VAL A 156 3.14 2.23 14.58
C VAL A 156 2.13 1.67 13.58
N GLU A 157 1.39 2.56 12.93
CA GLU A 157 0.29 2.18 12.06
C GLU A 157 0.77 1.45 10.79
N VAL A 158 1.90 1.83 10.19
CA VAL A 158 2.48 1.18 9.00
C VAL A 158 2.78 -0.30 9.27
N LEU A 159 3.37 -0.63 10.42
CA LEU A 159 3.63 -2.01 10.79
C LEU A 159 2.33 -2.78 11.02
N GLY A 160 1.36 -2.14 11.69
CA GLY A 160 0.03 -2.71 11.87
C GLY A 160 -0.68 -3.02 10.55
N ILE A 161 -0.57 -2.12 9.56
CA ILE A 161 -1.12 -2.31 8.21
C ILE A 161 -0.48 -3.53 7.54
N ALA A 162 0.84 -3.67 7.61
CA ALA A 162 1.54 -4.82 7.02
C ALA A 162 1.05 -6.14 7.63
N CYS A 163 0.96 -6.23 8.95
CA CYS A 163 0.47 -7.44 9.63
C CYS A 163 -0.98 -7.77 9.27
N ARG A 164 -1.89 -6.78 9.28
CA ARG A 164 -3.30 -6.99 8.92
C ARG A 164 -3.48 -7.35 7.45
N TRP A 165 -2.67 -6.77 6.57
CA TRP A 165 -2.63 -7.14 5.16
C TRP A 165 -2.17 -8.60 4.98
N GLU A 166 -1.10 -9.02 5.65
CA GLU A 166 -0.63 -10.42 5.58
C GLU A 166 -1.73 -11.39 6.04
N GLN A 167 -2.41 -11.09 7.16
CA GLN A 167 -3.53 -11.90 7.65
C GLN A 167 -4.70 -11.97 6.66
N LEU A 168 -4.96 -10.87 5.94
CA LEU A 168 -6.04 -10.79 4.97
C LEU A 168 -5.74 -11.56 3.68
N ILE A 169 -4.47 -11.59 3.25
CA ILE A 169 -4.08 -12.03 1.90
C ILE A 169 -3.36 -13.37 1.87
N LEU A 170 -2.67 -13.74 2.95
CA LEU A 170 -1.88 -14.97 3.03
C LEU A 170 -2.67 -15.99 3.87
N PRO A 171 -3.33 -16.98 3.22
CA PRO A 171 -4.05 -18.00 3.95
C PRO A 171 -3.07 -18.86 4.75
N SER A 172 -3.30 -18.94 6.06
CA SER A 172 -2.81 -19.98 6.98
C SER A 172 -1.29 -20.06 7.18
N HIS A 173 -0.85 -19.51 8.30
CA HIS A 173 0.53 -19.44 8.76
C HIS A 173 1.18 -20.83 8.96
N ARG A 174 2.15 -21.18 8.11
CA ARG A 174 3.30 -21.97 8.54
C ARG A 174 4.46 -21.00 8.75
N LEU A 175 4.51 -20.39 9.94
CA LEU A 175 5.70 -19.67 10.38
C LEU A 175 6.81 -20.72 10.54
N THR A 176 7.83 -20.66 9.68
CA THR A 176 9.09 -21.37 9.93
C THR A 176 9.99 -20.46 10.74
N PHE A 177 10.25 -20.85 12.00
CA PHE A 177 11.31 -20.31 12.84
C PHE A 177 12.64 -20.98 12.51
#